data_AF-A0A930N224-F1
#
_entry.id   AF-A0A930N224-F1
#
_cell.length_a   1.000
_cell.length_b   1.000
_cell.length_c   1.000
_cell.angle_alpha   90.00
_cell.angle_beta   90.00
_cell.angle_gamma   90.00
#
_symmetry.space_group_name_H-M   'P 1'
#
loop_
_entity.id
_entity.type
_entity.pdbx_description
1 polymer ?
#
loop_
_entity_poly.entity_id
_entity_poly.type
_entity_poly.pdbx_seq_one_letter_code
_entity_poly.pdbx_strand_id
1 'polypeptide(L)'
;MNTMKPTDPSPEPLDALVVGRKVLTYLAESPEPSPRVWECYSREQVKLEMQARFCRQEMSREEADRLRSYPYAGTTLSYPLPNQGITELCGPAAIAYDLMLTDPVAYISAMLALYETGICAVGDLYLQASKGLRGSSREGISGIDWMFLGAMREGRNMLFGVDGKAGPLALFSPPKDMLYWLRSIYPHERFVQRLSFVGWGSERAYRRAIIEALRKPTRSFLLIDSKLIKADSKGNRIARLHWIVIKPGTAVWSDDGERVSFTYFTWGAERVGRFRVKDLIKYLYVTIVRE
;
A
#
# COMPACT_ATOMS: atom_id res chain seq x y z
N MET A 1 4.05 38.38 23.69
CA MET A 1 4.53 38.31 22.29
C MET A 1 5.63 37.27 22.22
N ASN A 2 5.34 36.09 21.66
CA ASN A 2 6.35 35.12 21.25
C ASN A 2 5.88 34.57 19.91
N THR A 3 6.44 35.13 18.83
CA THR A 3 6.18 34.73 17.46
C THR A 3 6.76 33.34 17.24
N MET A 4 5.90 32.32 17.15
CA MET A 4 6.29 31.03 16.60
C MET A 4 6.83 31.27 15.19
N LYS A 5 8.08 30.87 14.95
CA LYS A 5 8.65 30.81 13.61
C LYS A 5 7.81 29.84 12.77
N PRO A 6 7.60 30.12 11.46
CA PRO A 6 7.04 29.15 10.54
C PRO A 6 7.94 27.90 10.59
N THR A 7 7.34 26.75 10.86
CA THR A 7 7.97 25.46 10.62
C THR A 7 8.35 25.38 9.15
N ASP A 8 9.61 25.09 8.86
CA ASP A 8 10.08 24.84 7.49
C ASP A 8 9.13 23.84 6.80
N PRO A 9 8.80 24.05 5.52
CA PRO A 9 8.08 23.04 4.76
C PRO A 9 8.91 21.75 4.80
N SER A 10 8.26 20.62 5.12
CA SER A 10 8.90 19.31 4.97
C SER A 10 9.49 19.23 3.56
N PRO A 11 10.70 18.69 3.38
CA PRO A 11 11.35 18.68 2.08
C PRO A 11 10.40 18.08 1.04
N GLU A 12 10.11 18.84 -0.01
CA GLU A 12 9.42 18.33 -1.19
C GLU A 12 10.20 17.14 -1.77
N PRO A 13 9.50 16.18 -2.43
CA PRO A 13 10.00 14.86 -2.82
C PRO A 13 10.95 14.93 -4.02
N LEU A 14 12.12 15.53 -3.83
CA LEU A 14 13.12 15.76 -4.87
C LEU A 14 13.72 14.48 -5.48
N ASP A 15 13.53 13.30 -4.87
CA ASP A 15 14.08 12.03 -5.37
C ASP A 15 13.07 11.21 -6.20
N ALA A 16 11.83 11.08 -5.72
CA ALA A 16 10.78 10.28 -6.38
C ALA A 16 10.43 10.81 -7.78
N LEU A 17 10.34 12.13 -7.94
CA LEU A 17 10.05 12.77 -9.23
C LEU A 17 11.20 12.57 -10.22
N VAL A 18 12.45 12.73 -9.76
CA VAL A 18 13.64 12.57 -10.59
C VAL A 18 13.79 11.12 -11.04
N VAL A 19 13.60 10.17 -10.14
CA VAL A 19 13.63 8.74 -10.50
C VAL A 19 12.44 8.38 -11.39
N GLY A 20 11.25 8.90 -11.11
CA GLY A 20 10.08 8.76 -11.98
C GLY A 20 10.38 9.19 -13.41
N ARG A 21 10.97 10.37 -13.60
CA ARG A 21 11.40 10.86 -14.93
C ARG A 21 12.43 9.95 -15.57
N LYS A 22 13.48 9.53 -14.83
CA LYS A 22 14.49 8.59 -15.35
C LYS A 22 13.86 7.28 -15.83
N VAL A 23 12.87 6.78 -15.10
CA VAL A 23 12.11 5.58 -15.47
C VAL A 23 11.27 5.78 -16.71
N LEU A 24 10.58 6.93 -16.84
CA LEU A 24 9.83 7.25 -18.04
C LEU A 24 10.74 7.37 -19.27
N THR A 25 11.93 7.96 -19.10
CA THR A 25 13.00 8.01 -20.11
C THR A 25 13.45 6.59 -20.48
N TYR A 26 13.82 5.77 -19.50
CA TYR A 26 14.22 4.38 -19.72
C TYR A 26 13.14 3.56 -20.44
N LEU A 27 11.87 3.71 -20.05
CA LEU A 27 10.74 3.05 -20.71
C LEU A 27 10.53 3.56 -22.14
N ALA A 28 10.76 4.84 -22.41
CA ALA A 28 10.61 5.41 -23.76
C ALA A 28 11.76 5.03 -24.71
N GLU A 29 12.98 4.94 -24.19
CA GLU A 29 14.20 4.80 -25.00
C GLU A 29 14.68 3.35 -25.14
N SER A 30 14.41 2.49 -24.15
CA SER A 30 14.94 1.13 -24.19
C SER A 30 14.08 0.23 -25.10
N PRO A 31 14.71 -0.57 -25.97
CA PRO A 31 13.98 -1.54 -26.78
C PRO A 31 13.23 -2.52 -25.87
N GLU A 32 11.98 -2.84 -26.21
CA GLU A 32 11.19 -3.82 -25.45
C GLU A 32 11.88 -5.19 -25.55
N PRO A 33 12.42 -5.76 -24.46
CA PRO A 33 12.96 -7.10 -24.53
C PRO A 33 11.83 -8.08 -24.85
N SER A 34 12.03 -8.93 -25.86
CA SER A 34 11.09 -10.02 -26.19
C SER A 34 11.32 -11.20 -25.24
N PRO A 35 10.27 -11.83 -24.65
CA PRO A 35 8.84 -11.62 -24.78
C PRO A 35 8.25 -10.85 -23.60
N ARG A 36 7.16 -10.09 -23.82
CA ARG A 36 6.33 -9.48 -22.77
C ARG A 36 6.05 -10.50 -21.67
N VAL A 37 6.75 -10.38 -20.54
CA VAL A 37 6.57 -11.33 -19.44
C VAL A 37 5.19 -11.18 -18.82
N TRP A 38 4.61 -9.98 -18.84
CA TRP A 38 3.20 -9.71 -18.53
C TRP A 38 2.36 -9.64 -19.80
N GLU A 39 1.49 -10.62 -20.00
CA GLU A 39 0.70 -10.76 -21.24
C GLU A 39 -0.42 -9.71 -21.33
N CYS A 40 -0.86 -9.17 -20.18
CA CYS A 40 -1.99 -8.24 -20.09
C CYS A 40 -1.64 -6.76 -20.25
N TYR A 41 -0.35 -6.39 -20.14
CA TYR A 41 0.04 -4.98 -20.01
C TYR A 41 1.09 -4.58 -21.05
N SER A 42 0.77 -3.55 -21.83
CA SER A 42 1.72 -2.96 -22.77
C SER A 42 2.72 -2.05 -22.06
N ARG A 43 3.89 -1.85 -22.67
CA ARG A 43 4.91 -0.91 -22.17
C ARG A 43 4.38 0.52 -22.09
N GLU A 44 3.59 0.92 -23.07
CA GLU A 44 2.92 2.23 -23.10
C GLU A 44 1.96 2.40 -21.91
N GLN A 45 1.12 1.39 -21.63
CA GLN A 45 0.23 1.41 -20.47
C GLN A 45 1.02 1.56 -19.18
N VAL A 46 2.05 0.74 -18.96
CA VAL A 46 2.86 0.79 -17.74
C VAL A 46 3.57 2.14 -17.59
N LYS A 47 4.11 2.69 -18.68
CA LYS A 47 4.71 4.04 -18.69
C LYS A 47 3.68 5.09 -18.26
N LEU A 48 2.48 5.09 -18.84
CA LEU A 48 1.44 6.07 -18.51
C LEU A 48 0.93 5.92 -17.07
N GLU A 49 0.78 4.69 -16.58
CA GLU A 49 0.41 4.42 -15.18
C GLU A 49 1.50 4.94 -14.21
N MET A 50 2.79 4.73 -14.54
CA MET A 50 3.91 5.29 -13.77
C MET A 50 3.95 6.82 -13.81
N GLN A 51 3.69 7.42 -14.97
CA GLN A 51 3.59 8.86 -15.12
C GLN A 51 2.43 9.41 -14.28
N ALA A 52 1.29 8.72 -14.24
CA ALA A 52 0.15 9.10 -13.39
C ALA A 52 0.47 9.01 -11.91
N ARG A 53 1.33 8.06 -11.50
CA ARG A 53 1.78 7.89 -10.11
C ARG A 53 2.73 9.01 -9.69
N PHE A 54 3.79 9.23 -10.45
CA PHE A 54 4.93 10.05 -9.99
C PHE A 54 5.01 11.42 -10.64
N CYS A 55 4.54 11.57 -11.88
CA CYS A 55 4.72 12.78 -12.69
C CYS A 55 3.36 13.30 -13.21
N ARG A 56 2.28 13.14 -12.43
CA ARG A 56 0.91 13.44 -12.89
C ARG A 56 0.73 14.85 -13.44
N GLN A 57 1.40 15.83 -12.84
CA GLN A 57 1.30 17.24 -13.26
C GLN A 57 1.91 17.50 -14.65
N GLU A 58 2.75 16.59 -15.14
CA GLU A 58 3.40 16.67 -16.45
C GLU A 58 2.60 15.95 -17.54
N MET A 59 1.48 15.31 -17.19
CA MET A 59 0.69 14.50 -18.12
C MET A 59 -0.23 15.38 -18.98
N SER A 60 -0.16 15.19 -20.30
CA SER A 60 -1.05 15.87 -21.24
C SER A 60 -2.49 15.32 -21.15
N ARG A 61 -3.45 16.04 -21.76
CA ARG A 61 -4.83 15.55 -21.85
C ARG A 61 -4.91 14.29 -22.71
N GLU A 62 -4.19 14.26 -23.83
CA GLU A 62 -4.10 13.11 -24.73
C GLU A 62 -3.51 11.90 -24.02
N GLU A 63 -2.45 12.08 -23.23
CA GLU A 63 -1.85 11.01 -22.41
C GLU A 63 -2.83 10.49 -21.36
N ALA A 64 -3.57 11.39 -20.70
CA ALA A 64 -4.58 11.00 -19.71
C ALA A 64 -5.76 10.25 -20.35
N ASP A 65 -6.21 10.66 -21.54
CA ASP A 65 -7.27 9.98 -22.29
C ASP A 65 -6.79 8.63 -22.82
N ARG A 66 -5.54 8.56 -23.29
CA ARG A 66 -4.89 7.32 -23.68
C ARG A 66 -4.78 6.35 -22.50
N LEU A 67 -4.36 6.83 -21.33
CA LEU A 67 -4.31 6.04 -20.10
C LEU A 67 -5.70 5.49 -19.73
N ARG A 68 -6.76 6.29 -19.82
CA ARG A 68 -8.14 5.84 -19.56
C ARG A 68 -8.65 4.81 -20.55
N SER A 69 -8.08 4.73 -21.75
CA SER A 69 -8.47 3.73 -22.75
C SER A 69 -8.04 2.31 -22.39
N TYR A 70 -7.03 2.14 -21.52
CA TYR A 70 -6.61 0.83 -21.04
C TYR A 70 -7.48 0.35 -19.88
N PRO A 71 -7.79 -0.96 -19.80
CA PRO A 71 -8.55 -1.54 -18.70
C PRO A 71 -7.96 -1.18 -17.34
N TYR A 72 -8.74 -0.46 -16.53
CA TYR A 72 -8.44 -0.07 -15.15
C TYR A 72 -7.20 0.82 -14.94
N ALA A 73 -6.41 1.12 -15.97
CA ALA A 73 -5.22 1.94 -15.86
C ALA A 73 -5.52 3.36 -15.38
N GLY A 74 -6.65 3.93 -15.83
CA GLY A 74 -7.14 5.24 -15.38
C GLY A 74 -7.44 5.33 -13.87
N THR A 75 -7.52 4.21 -13.14
CA THR A 75 -7.64 4.23 -11.67
C THR A 75 -6.43 4.89 -11.02
N THR A 76 -5.26 4.87 -11.65
CA THR A 76 -4.04 5.53 -11.16
C THR A 76 -4.16 7.04 -11.08
N LEU A 77 -5.04 7.65 -11.89
CA LEU A 77 -5.39 9.07 -11.82
C LEU A 77 -6.34 9.38 -10.65
N SER A 78 -7.23 8.46 -10.32
CA SER A 78 -8.18 8.64 -9.21
C SER A 78 -7.55 8.35 -7.85
N TYR A 79 -6.63 7.38 -7.81
CA TYR A 79 -5.99 6.88 -6.61
C TYR A 79 -4.48 6.95 -6.79
N PRO A 80 -3.80 8.05 -6.46
CA PRO A 80 -2.38 8.25 -6.75
C PRO A 80 -1.44 7.41 -5.86
N LEU A 81 -1.97 6.67 -4.89
CA LEU A 81 -1.22 5.77 -4.02
C LEU A 81 -1.61 4.31 -4.35
N PRO A 82 -0.83 3.30 -3.90
CA PRO A 82 -1.07 1.90 -4.25
C PRO A 82 -2.51 1.46 -3.96
N ASN A 83 -3.19 0.91 -4.97
CA ASN A 83 -4.62 0.66 -4.89
C ASN A 83 -4.96 -0.82 -5.08
N GLN A 84 -5.55 -1.42 -4.04
CA GLN A 84 -6.02 -2.81 -4.03
C GLN A 84 -7.38 -3.03 -4.73
N GLY A 85 -8.02 -1.96 -5.22
CA GLY A 85 -9.40 -2.02 -5.71
C GLY A 85 -10.37 -2.49 -4.61
N ILE A 86 -11.30 -3.38 -4.97
CA ILE A 86 -12.27 -3.97 -4.02
C ILE A 86 -11.78 -5.26 -3.35
N THR A 87 -10.52 -5.63 -3.54
CA THR A 87 -9.96 -6.90 -3.08
C THR A 87 -9.35 -6.82 -1.68
N GLU A 88 -9.03 -7.98 -1.11
CA GLU A 88 -8.41 -8.14 0.21
C GLU A 88 -6.89 -7.89 0.22
N LEU A 89 -6.32 -7.36 -0.87
CA LEU A 89 -4.90 -6.99 -1.00
C LEU A 89 -4.48 -5.74 -0.18
N CYS A 90 -5.21 -5.40 0.89
CA CYS A 90 -4.88 -4.29 1.80
C CYS A 90 -3.50 -4.42 2.44
N GLY A 91 -3.05 -5.64 2.74
CA GLY A 91 -1.73 -5.90 3.29
C GLY A 91 -0.61 -5.50 2.31
N PRO A 92 -0.56 -6.08 1.10
CA PRO A 92 0.35 -5.66 0.05
C PRO A 92 0.25 -4.16 -0.23
N ALA A 93 -0.95 -3.57 -0.29
CA ALA A 93 -1.12 -2.15 -0.57
C ALA A 93 -0.52 -1.28 0.55
N ALA A 94 -0.67 -1.71 1.81
CA ALA A 94 -0.06 -1.05 2.95
C ALA A 94 1.48 -1.10 2.91
N ILE A 95 2.07 -2.22 2.49
CA ILE A 95 3.53 -2.33 2.31
C ILE A 95 4.02 -1.53 1.11
N ALA A 96 3.31 -1.58 -0.02
CA ALA A 96 3.63 -0.78 -1.19
C ALA A 96 3.61 0.71 -0.86
N TYR A 97 2.61 1.16 -0.09
CA TYR A 97 2.50 2.54 0.38
C TYR A 97 3.64 2.92 1.34
N ASP A 98 4.02 2.02 2.26
CA ASP A 98 5.21 2.18 3.11
C ASP A 98 6.46 2.41 2.25
N LEU A 99 6.74 1.47 1.36
CA LEU A 99 7.95 1.46 0.54
C LEU A 99 8.00 2.68 -0.37
N MET A 100 6.91 3.00 -1.07
CA MET A 100 6.83 4.15 -1.96
C MET A 100 7.16 5.48 -1.28
N LEU A 101 6.77 5.65 -0.01
CA LEU A 101 7.05 6.89 0.74
C LEU A 101 8.42 6.87 1.44
N THR A 102 8.97 5.70 1.72
CA THR A 102 10.24 5.56 2.46
C THR A 102 11.43 5.52 1.52
N ASP A 103 11.30 4.75 0.44
CA ASP A 103 12.29 4.57 -0.60
C ASP A 103 11.56 4.49 -1.96
N PRO A 104 11.16 5.66 -2.52
CA PRO A 104 10.47 5.72 -3.80
C PRO A 104 11.32 5.11 -4.93
N VAL A 105 12.65 5.16 -4.82
CA VAL A 105 13.57 4.61 -5.81
C VAL A 105 13.44 3.09 -5.84
N ALA A 106 13.55 2.43 -4.68
CA ALA A 106 13.38 0.99 -4.58
C ALA A 106 11.99 0.54 -5.00
N TYR A 107 10.93 1.29 -4.65
CA TYR A 107 9.57 1.00 -5.10
C TYR A 107 9.47 0.99 -6.64
N ILE A 108 9.96 2.06 -7.28
CA ILE A 108 9.94 2.21 -8.74
C ILE A 108 10.78 1.11 -9.41
N SER A 109 12.00 0.86 -8.92
CA SER A 109 12.89 -0.19 -9.45
C SER A 109 12.25 -1.58 -9.35
N ALA A 110 11.55 -1.88 -8.26
CA ALA A 110 10.88 -3.16 -8.09
C ALA A 110 9.77 -3.36 -9.12
N MET A 111 8.97 -2.34 -9.38
CA MET A 111 7.89 -2.41 -10.35
C MET A 111 8.41 -2.55 -11.79
N LEU A 112 9.50 -1.86 -12.13
CA LEU A 112 10.18 -2.05 -13.41
C LEU A 112 10.73 -3.46 -13.56
N ALA A 113 11.45 -3.97 -12.55
CA ALA A 113 12.01 -5.30 -12.59
C ALA A 113 10.92 -6.37 -12.73
N LEU A 114 9.81 -6.22 -12.00
CA LEU A 114 8.63 -7.07 -12.19
C LEU A 114 8.10 -6.97 -13.61
N TYR A 115 7.93 -5.77 -14.16
CA TYR A 115 7.40 -5.59 -15.51
C TYR A 115 8.30 -6.23 -16.58
N GLU A 116 9.62 -6.10 -16.47
CA GLU A 116 10.56 -6.55 -17.50
C GLU A 116 10.90 -8.04 -17.39
N THR A 117 11.00 -8.56 -16.17
CA THR A 117 11.52 -9.92 -15.94
C THR A 117 10.53 -10.83 -15.19
N GLY A 118 9.49 -10.26 -14.58
CA GLY A 118 8.60 -10.97 -13.65
C GLY A 118 9.21 -11.18 -12.27
N ILE A 119 10.41 -10.63 -12.01
CA ILE A 119 11.17 -10.83 -10.78
C ILE A 119 11.57 -9.46 -10.23
N CYS A 120 11.53 -9.28 -8.91
CA CYS A 120 12.16 -8.13 -8.28
C CYS A 120 12.76 -8.47 -6.92
N ALA A 121 13.75 -7.67 -6.52
CA ALA A 121 14.32 -7.68 -5.19
C ALA A 121 14.19 -6.28 -4.55
N VAL A 122 13.86 -6.23 -3.26
CA VAL A 122 13.81 -5.00 -2.44
C VAL A 122 14.32 -5.33 -1.04
N GLY A 123 15.48 -4.80 -0.67
CA GLY A 123 16.19 -5.29 0.51
C GLY A 123 16.48 -6.79 0.35
N ASP A 124 16.10 -7.58 1.35
CA ASP A 124 16.16 -9.05 1.33
C ASP A 124 14.86 -9.69 0.78
N LEU A 125 13.84 -8.89 0.44
CA LEU A 125 12.61 -9.42 -0.16
C LEU A 125 12.86 -9.77 -1.62
N TYR A 126 12.61 -11.02 -1.99
CA TYR A 126 12.60 -11.49 -3.37
C TYR A 126 11.18 -11.89 -3.78
N LEU A 127 10.71 -11.37 -4.91
CA LEU A 127 9.41 -11.68 -5.49
C LEU A 127 9.60 -12.23 -6.90
N GLN A 128 8.83 -13.26 -7.24
CA GLN A 128 8.81 -13.84 -8.58
C GLN A 128 7.37 -14.17 -8.96
N ALA A 129 6.84 -13.42 -9.93
CA ALA A 129 5.50 -13.61 -10.44
C ALA A 129 5.44 -14.87 -11.32
N SER A 130 4.51 -15.77 -11.01
CA SER A 130 4.26 -16.97 -11.80
C SER A 130 3.72 -16.63 -13.19
N LYS A 131 3.75 -17.59 -14.11
CA LYS A 131 3.08 -17.42 -15.42
C LYS A 131 1.58 -17.14 -15.25
N GLY A 132 0.92 -17.76 -14.27
CA GLY A 132 -0.50 -17.55 -14.01
C GLY A 132 -0.81 -16.12 -13.59
N LEU A 133 -0.02 -15.57 -12.66
CA LEU A 133 -0.15 -14.18 -12.25
C LEU A 133 0.17 -13.23 -13.42
N ARG A 134 1.25 -13.49 -14.16
CA ARG A 134 1.69 -12.66 -15.28
C ARG A 134 0.73 -12.63 -16.47
N GLY A 135 -0.02 -13.71 -16.67
CA GLY A 135 -1.09 -13.80 -17.67
C GLY A 135 -2.44 -13.30 -17.17
N SER A 136 -2.49 -12.63 -16.01
CA SER A 136 -3.74 -12.18 -15.40
C SER A 136 -3.79 -10.68 -15.18
N SER A 137 -5.02 -10.16 -15.13
CA SER A 137 -5.34 -8.82 -14.63
C SER A 137 -6.48 -8.93 -13.62
N ARG A 138 -6.67 -7.87 -12.82
CA ARG A 138 -7.74 -7.82 -11.82
C ARG A 138 -8.62 -6.60 -12.03
N GLU A 139 -9.93 -6.85 -12.06
CA GLU A 139 -10.93 -5.79 -12.18
C GLU A 139 -10.77 -4.75 -11.07
N GLY A 140 -10.76 -3.48 -11.49
CA GLY A 140 -10.66 -2.32 -10.60
C GLY A 140 -9.25 -2.05 -10.06
N ILE A 141 -8.22 -2.75 -10.53
CA ILE A 141 -6.81 -2.57 -10.14
C ILE A 141 -5.99 -2.22 -11.38
N SER A 142 -5.13 -1.20 -11.29
CA SER A 142 -4.21 -0.83 -12.37
C SER A 142 -3.18 -1.95 -12.65
N GLY A 143 -2.54 -1.93 -13.82
CA GLY A 143 -1.52 -2.93 -14.12
C GLY A 143 -0.35 -2.88 -13.13
N ILE A 144 0.15 -1.69 -12.85
CA ILE A 144 1.26 -1.45 -11.94
C ILE A 144 0.94 -1.89 -10.50
N ASP A 145 -0.31 -1.69 -10.03
CA ASP A 145 -0.74 -2.16 -8.72
C ASP A 145 -0.92 -3.68 -8.73
N TRP A 146 -1.55 -4.27 -9.76
CA TRP A 146 -1.77 -5.71 -9.80
C TRP A 146 -0.44 -6.49 -9.85
N MET A 147 0.53 -6.02 -10.64
CA MET A 147 1.85 -6.63 -10.74
C MET A 147 2.52 -6.71 -9.37
N PHE A 148 2.61 -5.58 -8.65
CA PHE A 148 3.32 -5.51 -7.39
C PHE A 148 2.54 -6.20 -6.25
N LEU A 149 1.25 -5.86 -6.09
CA LEU A 149 0.42 -6.37 -4.99
C LEU A 149 0.16 -7.87 -5.14
N GLY A 150 -0.07 -8.33 -6.36
CA GLY A 150 -0.24 -9.74 -6.71
C GLY A 150 1.03 -10.54 -6.42
N ALA A 151 2.20 -10.06 -6.88
CA ALA A 151 3.47 -10.76 -6.67
C ALA A 151 3.85 -10.87 -5.19
N MET A 152 3.61 -9.81 -4.41
CA MET A 152 3.77 -9.85 -2.95
C MET A 152 2.92 -10.95 -2.32
N ARG A 153 1.65 -11.04 -2.70
CA ARG A 153 0.72 -12.04 -2.15
C ARG A 153 1.08 -13.45 -2.58
N GLU A 154 1.42 -13.65 -3.86
CA GLU A 154 1.81 -14.94 -4.41
C GLU A 154 3.02 -15.52 -3.68
N GLY A 155 4.05 -14.71 -3.43
CA GLY A 155 5.25 -15.13 -2.69
C GLY A 155 4.99 -15.58 -1.23
N ARG A 156 3.80 -15.31 -0.68
CA ARG A 156 3.40 -15.76 0.66
C ARG A 156 2.33 -16.84 0.65
N ASN A 157 1.60 -16.98 -0.45
CA ASN A 157 0.46 -17.85 -0.53
C ASN A 157 0.83 -19.20 -1.13
N MET A 158 1.25 -20.13 -0.28
CA MET A 158 1.63 -21.48 -0.71
C MET A 158 0.43 -22.41 -0.97
N LEU A 159 -0.79 -22.01 -0.57
CA LEU A 159 -1.98 -22.88 -0.59
C LEU A 159 -2.97 -22.55 -1.70
N PHE A 160 -3.01 -21.30 -2.16
CA PHE A 160 -3.92 -20.87 -3.21
C PHE A 160 -3.19 -20.04 -4.25
N GLY A 161 -3.47 -20.28 -5.53
CA GLY A 161 -2.97 -19.44 -6.61
C GLY A 161 -3.48 -18.01 -6.48
N VAL A 162 -2.63 -17.06 -6.85
CA VAL A 162 -3.00 -15.65 -6.97
C VAL A 162 -3.15 -15.34 -8.45
N ASP A 163 -4.39 -15.21 -8.90
CA ASP A 163 -4.76 -14.85 -10.27
C ASP A 163 -5.93 -13.84 -10.28
N GLY A 164 -6.38 -13.47 -11.47
CA GLY A 164 -7.49 -12.54 -11.66
C GLY A 164 -8.82 -12.97 -11.02
N LYS A 165 -8.97 -14.24 -10.62
CA LYS A 165 -10.18 -14.82 -9.99
C LYS A 165 -9.98 -15.18 -8.51
N ALA A 166 -8.80 -14.93 -7.96
CA ALA A 166 -8.48 -15.21 -6.56
C ALA A 166 -9.53 -14.60 -5.61
N GLY A 167 -10.00 -15.43 -4.69
CA GLY A 167 -10.98 -15.06 -3.68
C GLY A 167 -10.36 -14.47 -2.41
N PRO A 168 -11.20 -14.02 -1.45
CA PRO A 168 -10.74 -13.32 -0.25
C PRO A 168 -9.68 -14.06 0.58
N LEU A 169 -9.79 -15.38 0.69
CA LEU A 169 -8.81 -16.21 1.43
C LEU A 169 -7.43 -16.21 0.79
N ALA A 170 -7.36 -16.14 -0.54
CA ALA A 170 -6.10 -16.13 -1.26
C ALA A 170 -5.41 -14.75 -1.19
N LEU A 171 -6.21 -13.68 -1.05
CA LEU A 171 -5.74 -12.30 -1.11
C LEU A 171 -5.52 -11.65 0.26
N PHE A 172 -6.17 -12.14 1.31
CA PHE A 172 -5.96 -11.67 2.67
C PHE A 172 -4.52 -11.92 3.14
N SER A 173 -3.97 -10.95 3.87
CA SER A 173 -2.62 -11.02 4.41
C SER A 173 -2.64 -11.02 5.94
N PRO A 174 -2.35 -12.16 6.59
CA PRO A 174 -2.27 -12.23 8.05
C PRO A 174 -1.08 -11.40 8.59
N PRO A 175 -1.06 -11.05 9.89
CA PRO A 175 0.02 -10.29 10.51
C PRO A 175 1.43 -10.86 10.30
N LYS A 176 1.55 -12.20 10.25
CA LYS A 176 2.82 -12.87 9.96
C LYS A 176 3.41 -12.47 8.60
N ASP A 177 2.57 -12.29 7.59
CA ASP A 177 3.01 -11.92 6.25
C ASP A 177 3.44 -10.44 6.21
N MET A 178 2.71 -9.56 6.90
CA MET A 178 3.11 -8.15 7.07
C MET A 178 4.48 -8.03 7.74
N LEU A 179 4.71 -8.75 8.84
CA LEU A 179 6.01 -8.76 9.53
C LEU A 179 7.12 -9.32 8.66
N TYR A 180 6.84 -10.36 7.88
CA TYR A 180 7.83 -10.92 6.94
C TYR A 180 8.24 -9.87 5.91
N TRP A 181 7.28 -9.22 5.24
CA TRP A 181 7.60 -8.20 4.23
C TRP A 181 8.36 -7.02 4.82
N LEU A 182 7.91 -6.49 5.96
CA LEU A 182 8.57 -5.37 6.63
C LEU A 182 10.01 -5.69 7.01
N ARG A 183 10.26 -6.87 7.59
CA ARG A 183 11.61 -7.30 7.98
C ARG A 183 12.50 -7.66 6.81
N SER A 184 11.93 -8.12 5.70
CA SER A 184 12.70 -8.44 4.49
C SER A 184 13.10 -7.16 3.76
N ILE A 185 12.18 -6.18 3.66
CA ILE A 185 12.47 -4.89 3.04
C ILE A 185 13.45 -4.06 3.90
N TYR A 186 13.30 -4.10 5.23
CA TYR A 186 14.10 -3.32 6.17
C TYR A 186 14.79 -4.23 7.21
N PRO A 187 15.83 -4.99 6.84
CA PRO A 187 16.44 -6.01 7.72
C PRO A 187 17.13 -5.45 8.95
N HIS A 188 17.50 -4.16 8.93
CA HIS A 188 18.13 -3.47 10.05
C HIS A 188 17.13 -2.75 10.98
N GLU A 189 15.84 -2.79 10.65
CA GLU A 189 14.79 -2.18 11.46
C GLU A 189 14.04 -3.21 12.29
N ARG A 190 13.57 -2.77 13.47
CA ARG A 190 12.83 -3.64 14.37
C ARG A 190 11.32 -3.39 14.23
N PHE A 191 10.60 -4.42 13.82
CA PHE A 191 9.13 -4.40 13.78
C PHE A 191 8.53 -5.25 14.88
N VAL A 192 7.62 -4.64 15.63
CA VAL A 192 6.93 -5.32 16.72
C VAL A 192 5.43 -5.27 16.56
N GLN A 193 4.84 -6.46 16.68
CA GLN A 193 3.40 -6.63 16.76
C GLN A 193 2.93 -6.43 18.20
N ARG A 194 1.86 -5.66 18.38
CA ARG A 194 1.06 -5.66 19.62
C ARG A 194 -0.29 -6.28 19.33
N LEU A 195 -0.91 -6.77 20.41
CA LEU A 195 -2.17 -7.51 20.38
C LEU A 195 -2.05 -8.81 19.57
N SER A 196 -3.09 -9.62 19.67
CA SER A 196 -3.15 -10.89 18.98
C SER A 196 -4.32 -10.90 18.01
N PHE A 197 -4.10 -11.51 16.85
CA PHE A 197 -5.12 -11.69 15.82
C PHE A 197 -6.39 -12.38 16.36
N VAL A 198 -6.24 -13.24 17.36
CA VAL A 198 -7.36 -13.92 18.03
C VAL A 198 -8.17 -13.02 18.99
N GLY A 199 -7.75 -11.78 19.23
CA GLY A 199 -8.51 -10.79 19.99
C GLY A 199 -8.40 -10.88 21.51
N TRP A 200 -7.29 -11.43 22.03
CA TRP A 200 -7.07 -11.56 23.48
C TRP A 200 -6.34 -10.32 24.00
N GLY A 201 -7.00 -9.55 24.87
CA GLY A 201 -6.39 -8.38 25.51
C GLY A 201 -7.38 -7.61 26.37
N SER A 202 -6.88 -6.98 27.45
CA SER A 202 -7.68 -6.06 28.25
C SER A 202 -7.82 -4.71 27.54
N GLU A 203 -8.87 -3.94 27.86
CA GLU A 203 -9.06 -2.58 27.33
C GLU A 203 -7.79 -1.72 27.48
N ARG A 204 -7.09 -1.85 28.62
CA ARG A 204 -5.81 -1.18 28.89
C ARG A 204 -4.71 -1.57 27.89
N ALA A 205 -4.64 -2.84 27.46
CA ALA A 205 -3.68 -3.28 26.46
C ALA A 205 -3.98 -2.65 25.09
N TYR A 206 -5.25 -2.62 24.69
CA TYR A 206 -5.69 -1.96 23.46
C TYR A 206 -5.40 -0.45 23.47
N ARG A 207 -5.76 0.26 24.54
CA ARG A 207 -5.46 1.70 24.69
C ARG A 207 -3.96 1.97 24.55
N ARG A 208 -3.10 1.16 25.17
CA ARG A 208 -1.64 1.30 25.04
C ARG A 208 -1.17 1.08 23.60
N ALA A 209 -1.65 0.03 22.93
CA ALA A 209 -1.27 -0.25 21.54
C ALA A 209 -1.71 0.86 20.58
N ILE A 210 -2.91 1.42 20.77
CA ILE A 210 -3.41 2.58 19.99
C ILE A 210 -2.53 3.80 20.22
N ILE A 211 -2.30 4.17 21.48
CA ILE A 211 -1.46 5.34 21.82
C ILE A 211 -0.04 5.18 21.26
N GLU A 212 0.54 3.99 21.39
CA GLU A 212 1.85 3.67 20.84
C GLU A 212 1.87 3.87 19.32
N ALA A 213 0.96 3.20 18.59
CA ALA A 213 0.91 3.27 17.13
C ALA A 213 0.71 4.70 16.60
N LEU A 214 -0.10 5.51 17.29
CA LEU A 214 -0.38 6.89 16.90
C LEU A 214 0.75 7.88 17.26
N ARG A 215 1.63 7.54 18.19
CA ARG A 215 2.77 8.37 18.62
C ARG A 215 4.06 8.10 17.86
N LYS A 216 4.13 7.00 17.09
CA LYS A 216 5.34 6.67 16.35
C LYS A 216 5.67 7.76 15.32
N PRO A 217 6.95 8.18 15.23
CA PRO A 217 7.39 9.11 14.18
C PRO A 217 7.42 8.45 12.80
N THR A 218 7.32 7.11 12.78
CA THR A 218 7.23 6.26 11.60
C THR A 218 5.80 5.75 11.46
N ARG A 219 5.40 5.38 10.24
CA ARG A 219 4.06 4.84 9.99
C ARG A 219 3.83 3.55 10.78
N SER A 220 2.60 3.38 11.26
CA SER A 220 2.15 2.19 12.00
C SER A 220 1.05 1.48 11.22
N PHE A 221 0.95 0.16 11.34
CA PHE A 221 -0.03 -0.65 10.62
C PHE A 221 -1.08 -1.18 11.58
N LEU A 222 -2.35 -1.01 11.25
CA LEU A 222 -3.46 -1.50 12.05
C LEU A 222 -4.28 -2.50 11.23
N LEU A 223 -4.51 -3.68 11.79
CA LEU A 223 -5.51 -4.61 11.28
C LEU A 223 -6.82 -4.37 12.01
N ILE A 224 -7.86 -4.04 11.26
CA ILE A 224 -9.17 -3.65 11.79
C ILE A 224 -10.29 -4.50 11.16
N ASP A 225 -11.47 -4.49 11.79
CA ASP A 225 -12.72 -4.75 11.06
C ASP A 225 -13.06 -3.50 10.25
N SER A 226 -13.28 -3.66 8.94
CA SER A 226 -13.54 -2.56 8.01
C SER A 226 -14.78 -1.74 8.38
N LYS A 227 -15.69 -2.28 9.20
CA LYS A 227 -16.82 -1.52 9.79
C LYS A 227 -16.39 -0.26 10.53
N LEU A 228 -15.18 -0.21 11.06
CA LEU A 228 -14.63 0.98 11.71
C LEU A 228 -14.54 2.17 10.75
N ILE A 229 -14.25 1.93 9.47
CA ILE A 229 -13.99 2.97 8.46
C ILE A 229 -15.03 2.98 7.33
N LYS A 230 -15.85 1.93 7.23
CA LYS A 230 -16.89 1.74 6.23
C LYS A 230 -18.05 0.98 6.88
N ALA A 231 -18.98 1.72 7.49
CA ALA A 231 -20.04 1.16 8.35
C ALA A 231 -20.95 0.13 7.64
N ASP A 232 -21.13 0.28 6.33
CA ASP A 232 -21.92 -0.60 5.47
C ASP A 232 -21.14 -1.83 4.95
N SER A 233 -19.93 -2.09 5.47
CA SER A 233 -19.14 -3.26 5.08
C SER A 233 -19.90 -4.57 5.33
N LYS A 234 -20.24 -5.26 4.22
CA LYS A 234 -20.88 -6.59 4.20
C LYS A 234 -19.82 -7.69 4.03
N GLY A 235 -20.24 -8.94 4.26
CA GLY A 235 -19.38 -10.11 4.08
C GLY A 235 -18.98 -10.81 5.38
N ASN A 236 -18.33 -11.97 5.21
CA ASN A 236 -17.82 -12.77 6.33
C ASN A 236 -16.67 -12.06 7.05
N ARG A 237 -16.26 -12.57 8.22
CA ARG A 237 -15.24 -11.92 9.05
C ARG A 237 -13.93 -11.66 8.29
N ILE A 238 -13.50 -12.60 7.44
CA ILE A 238 -12.24 -12.51 6.71
C ILE A 238 -12.28 -11.40 5.66
N ALA A 239 -13.38 -11.29 4.92
CA ALA A 239 -13.59 -10.22 3.95
C ALA A 239 -13.66 -8.81 4.60
N ARG A 240 -13.91 -8.74 5.92
CA ARG A 240 -13.90 -7.48 6.66
C ARG A 240 -12.57 -7.18 7.35
N LEU A 241 -11.62 -8.11 7.40
CA LEU A 241 -10.31 -7.86 7.97
C LEU A 241 -9.52 -6.97 7.01
N HIS A 242 -9.08 -5.81 7.50
CA HIS A 242 -8.54 -4.78 6.63
C HIS A 242 -7.35 -4.07 7.27
N TRP A 243 -6.26 -3.93 6.52
CA TRP A 243 -5.09 -3.17 6.94
C TRP A 243 -5.23 -1.69 6.60
N ILE A 244 -4.91 -0.83 7.56
CA ILE A 244 -4.71 0.60 7.36
C ILE A 244 -3.31 1.00 7.83
N VAL A 245 -2.79 2.09 7.26
CA VAL A 245 -1.48 2.64 7.65
C VAL A 245 -1.66 4.04 8.23
N ILE A 246 -1.21 4.25 9.45
CA ILE A 246 -1.29 5.56 10.12
C ILE A 246 -0.21 6.47 9.56
N LYS A 247 -0.59 7.71 9.20
CA LYS A 247 0.35 8.78 8.86
C LYS A 247 0.93 9.39 10.14
N PRO A 248 2.26 9.40 10.32
CA PRO A 248 2.91 9.94 11.52
C PRO A 248 2.54 11.40 11.78
N GLY A 249 2.49 11.79 13.05
CA GLY A 249 2.30 13.19 13.46
C GLY A 249 0.91 13.78 13.19
N THR A 250 -0.06 12.98 12.72
CA THR A 250 -1.41 13.48 12.39
C THR A 250 -2.46 13.25 13.49
N ALA A 251 -2.09 12.58 14.57
CA ALA A 251 -3.02 12.24 15.65
C ALA A 251 -3.36 13.46 16.52
N VAL A 252 -4.65 13.76 16.66
CA VAL A 252 -5.19 14.82 17.51
C VAL A 252 -6.23 14.22 18.45
N TRP A 253 -6.01 14.36 19.76
CA TRP A 253 -6.87 13.82 20.81
C TRP A 253 -7.84 14.89 21.32
N SER A 254 -9.04 14.48 21.72
CA SER A 254 -9.92 15.33 22.53
C SER A 254 -9.38 15.47 23.96
N ASP A 255 -9.78 16.53 24.66
CA ASP A 255 -9.34 16.82 26.03
C ASP A 255 -9.65 15.69 27.02
N ASP A 256 -10.77 14.99 26.81
CA ASP A 256 -11.19 13.82 27.61
C ASP A 256 -10.45 12.52 27.23
N GLY A 257 -9.65 12.53 26.16
CA GLY A 257 -8.94 11.35 25.65
C GLY A 257 -9.85 10.25 25.07
N GLU A 258 -11.16 10.50 24.92
CA GLU A 258 -12.13 9.49 24.45
C GLU A 258 -12.36 9.52 22.94
N ARG A 259 -11.81 10.53 22.25
CA ARG A 259 -11.82 10.64 20.80
C ARG A 259 -10.44 10.97 20.27
N VAL A 260 -10.18 10.49 19.07
CA VAL A 260 -8.95 10.79 18.34
C VAL A 260 -9.26 10.93 16.85
N SER A 261 -8.65 11.92 16.21
CA SER A 261 -8.58 11.99 14.75
C SER A 261 -7.15 11.74 14.28
N PHE A 262 -6.99 11.08 13.15
CA PHE A 262 -5.69 10.87 12.52
C PHE A 262 -5.88 10.61 11.02
N THR A 263 -4.82 10.86 10.26
CA THR A 263 -4.76 10.51 8.85
C THR A 263 -4.29 9.07 8.70
N TYR A 264 -4.95 8.31 7.86
CA TYR A 264 -4.57 6.93 7.54
C TYR A 264 -4.72 6.65 6.05
N PHE A 265 -3.86 5.78 5.52
CA PHE A 265 -3.93 5.28 4.16
C PHE A 265 -4.77 4.00 4.09
N THR A 266 -5.61 3.92 3.05
CA THR A 266 -6.35 2.73 2.63
C THR A 266 -6.90 2.93 1.22
N TRP A 267 -7.08 1.85 0.44
CA TRP A 267 -7.75 1.90 -0.88
C TRP A 267 -7.19 3.01 -1.78
N GLY A 268 -5.86 3.13 -1.86
CA GLY A 268 -5.19 4.07 -2.74
C GLY A 268 -5.29 5.56 -2.36
N ALA A 269 -5.74 5.88 -1.15
CA ALA A 269 -5.87 7.26 -0.68
C ALA A 269 -5.57 7.43 0.82
N GLU A 270 -5.05 8.59 1.19
CA GLU A 270 -5.04 9.06 2.57
C GLU A 270 -6.41 9.66 2.95
N ARG A 271 -6.89 9.37 4.16
CA ARG A 271 -8.16 9.85 4.69
C ARG A 271 -7.98 10.32 6.12
N VAL A 272 -8.69 11.38 6.51
CA VAL A 272 -8.79 11.80 7.91
C VAL A 272 -9.96 11.07 8.56
N GLY A 273 -9.66 10.24 9.56
CA GLY A 273 -10.66 9.57 10.37
C GLY A 273 -10.89 10.28 11.69
N ARG A 274 -12.09 10.15 12.25
CA ARG A 274 -12.43 10.61 13.60
C ARG A 274 -13.10 9.46 14.32
N PHE A 275 -12.48 8.97 15.38
CA PHE A 275 -12.89 7.75 16.05
C PHE A 275 -13.12 7.99 17.54
N ARG A 276 -14.11 7.30 18.09
CA ARG A 276 -14.15 7.09 19.55
C ARG A 276 -13.17 5.99 19.90
N VAL A 277 -12.45 6.15 21.00
CA VAL A 277 -11.46 5.16 21.43
C VAL A 277 -12.11 3.80 21.66
N LYS A 278 -13.30 3.76 22.27
CA LYS A 278 -14.06 2.51 22.44
C LYS A 278 -14.33 1.76 21.13
N ASP A 279 -14.54 2.47 20.03
CA ASP A 279 -14.79 1.86 18.72
C ASP A 279 -13.48 1.33 18.12
N LEU A 280 -12.36 2.05 18.30
CA LEU A 280 -11.04 1.52 17.96
C LEU A 280 -10.75 0.24 18.72
N ILE A 281 -10.97 0.20 20.04
CA ILE A 281 -10.75 -1.00 20.87
C ILE A 281 -11.61 -2.16 20.38
N LYS A 282 -12.88 -1.90 20.05
CA LYS A 282 -13.83 -2.91 19.59
C LYS A 282 -13.45 -3.51 18.23
N TYR A 283 -12.92 -2.70 17.32
CA TYR A 283 -12.69 -3.10 15.93
C TYR A 283 -11.21 -3.32 15.57
N LEU A 284 -10.27 -3.06 16.49
CA LEU A 284 -8.85 -3.34 16.31
C LEU A 284 -8.53 -4.80 16.62
N TYR A 285 -7.64 -5.38 15.83
CA TYR A 285 -7.12 -6.73 16.06
C TYR A 285 -5.63 -6.71 16.38
N VAL A 286 -4.86 -6.00 15.57
CA VAL A 286 -3.39 -6.00 15.63
C VAL A 286 -2.85 -4.62 15.32
N THR A 287 -1.79 -4.22 16.01
CA THR A 287 -0.92 -3.12 15.57
C THR A 287 0.46 -3.67 15.24
N ILE A 288 1.10 -3.16 14.19
CA ILE A 288 2.53 -3.38 13.93
C ILE A 288 3.19 -2.00 13.90
N VAL A 289 4.24 -1.83 14.69
CA VAL A 289 5.00 -0.58 14.79
C VAL A 289 6.47 -0.83 14.48
N ARG A 290 7.12 0.19 13.92
CA ARG A 290 8.58 0.26 13.79
C ARG A 290 9.16 0.82 15.09
N GLU A 291 10.15 0.15 15.67
CA GLU A 291 10.86 0.54 16.90
C GLU A 291 12.16 1.26 16.61
#